data_AF-A0A3N9RVD9-F1
#
_entry.id   AF-A0A3N9RVD9-F1
#
_cell.length_a   1.000
_cell.length_b   1.000
_cell.length_c   1.000
_cell.angle_alpha   90.00
_cell.angle_beta   90.00
_cell.angle_gamma   90.00
#
_symmetry.space_group_name_H-M   'P 1'
#
loop_
_entity.id
_entity.type
_entity.pdbx_description
1 polymer ?
#
loop_
_entity_poly.entity_id
_entity_poly.type
_entity_poly.pdbx_seq_one_letter_code
_entity_poly.pdbx_strand_id
1 'polypeptide(L)'
;MARQYDFRPARALRIHCPVAEPVLARLLAGDRQALEDDPALAAMLAIVRGDNPLGDFGLYRGVMELAPGWELFTPTATARPTAGAADENAVSSTVILTVHLPHDAPQDRIDAAIGAILRAHP
;
A
#
# COMPACT_ATOMS: atom_id res chain seq x y z
N MET A 1 22.74 31.06 13.68
CA MET A 1 22.00 30.88 12.41
C MET A 1 20.72 30.12 12.71
N ALA A 2 19.55 30.71 12.46
CA ALA A 2 18.31 29.96 12.47
C ALA A 2 18.34 29.00 11.28
N ARG A 3 18.15 27.69 11.50
CA ARG A 3 17.95 26.76 10.39
C ARG A 3 16.62 27.11 9.72
N GLN A 4 16.69 27.43 8.43
CA GLN A 4 15.52 27.52 7.58
C GLN A 4 15.28 26.12 7.01
N TYR A 5 14.13 25.53 7.34
CA TYR A 5 13.70 24.26 6.76
C TYR A 5 13.07 24.52 5.40
N ASP A 6 13.41 23.68 4.42
CA ASP A 6 12.74 23.63 3.12
C ASP A 6 11.75 22.46 3.13
N PHE A 7 10.48 22.73 2.87
CA PHE A 7 9.42 21.73 2.91
C PHE A 7 8.93 21.42 1.50
N ARG A 8 8.90 20.13 1.16
CA ARG A 8 8.32 19.66 -0.10
C ARG A 8 6.92 19.10 0.16
N PRO A 9 5.85 19.66 -0.44
CA PRO A 9 4.51 19.13 -0.28
C PRO A 9 4.37 17.74 -0.93
N ALA A 10 3.61 16.86 -0.28
CA ALA A 10 3.34 15.51 -0.76
C ALA A 10 1.91 15.07 -0.42
N ARG A 11 1.35 14.17 -1.23
CA ARG A 11 0.06 13.49 -0.98
C ARG A 11 0.33 12.06 -0.53
N ALA A 12 -0.42 11.55 0.44
CA ALA A 12 -0.32 10.14 0.83
C ALA A 12 -1.29 9.29 -0.01
N LEU A 13 -0.77 8.25 -0.65
CA LEU A 13 -1.55 7.15 -1.22
C LEU A 13 -1.55 6.00 -0.22
N ARG A 14 -2.74 5.63 0.28
CA ARG A 14 -2.92 4.53 1.23
C ARG A 14 -3.67 3.39 0.55
N ILE A 15 -3.08 2.20 0.56
CA ILE A 15 -3.58 1.00 -0.10
C ILE A 15 -3.82 -0.05 1.00
N HIS A 16 -5.04 -0.57 1.06
CA HIS A 16 -5.41 -1.66 1.98
C HIS A 16 -5.45 -2.96 1.19
N CYS A 17 -4.43 -3.80 1.36
CA CYS A 17 -4.32 -5.06 0.65
C CYS A 17 -4.74 -6.22 1.57
N PRO A 18 -5.82 -6.95 1.27
CA PRO A 18 -6.15 -8.15 2.01
C PRO A 18 -5.05 -9.19 1.83
N VAL A 19 -4.75 -9.93 2.90
CA VAL A 19 -3.75 -11.01 2.93
C VAL A 19 -4.32 -12.22 3.65
N ALA A 20 -3.76 -13.40 3.40
CA ALA A 20 -4.14 -14.59 4.16
C ALA A 20 -3.71 -14.46 5.64
N GLU A 21 -4.49 -15.04 6.56
CA GLU A 21 -4.20 -14.99 8.01
C GLU A 21 -2.77 -15.46 8.37
N PRO A 22 -2.19 -16.52 7.74
CA PRO A 22 -0.81 -16.91 8.03
C PRO A 22 0.23 -15.85 7.67
N VAL A 23 -0.03 -15.02 6.65
CA VAL A 23 0.85 -13.90 6.29
C VAL A 23 0.82 -12.84 7.37
N LEU A 24 -0.38 -12.46 7.84
CA LEU A 24 -0.54 -11.50 8.93
C LEU A 24 0.15 -11.98 10.21
N ALA A 25 -0.04 -13.24 10.59
CA ALA A 25 0.58 -13.83 11.78
C ALA A 25 2.12 -13.75 11.73
N ARG A 26 2.72 -14.05 10.58
CA ARG A 26 4.18 -13.94 10.38
C ARG A 26 4.66 -12.50 10.51
N LEU A 27 3.95 -11.54 9.91
CA LEU A 27 4.29 -10.11 9.99
C LEU A 27 4.22 -9.59 11.43
N LEU A 28 3.19 -9.96 12.18
CA LEU A 28 3.05 -9.60 13.60
C LEU A 28 4.13 -10.25 14.47
N ALA A 29 4.67 -11.40 14.07
CA ALA A 29 5.82 -12.03 14.71
C ALA A 29 7.18 -11.40 14.32
N GLY A 30 7.19 -10.37 13.47
CA GLY A 30 8.40 -9.69 12.99
C GLY A 30 9.10 -10.39 11.83
N ASP A 31 8.49 -11.43 11.23
CA ASP A 31 9.02 -12.08 10.04
C ASP A 31 8.72 -11.24 8.79
N ARG A 32 9.64 -10.32 8.49
CA ARG A 32 9.58 -9.45 7.31
C ARG A 32 9.62 -10.20 5.97
N GLN A 33 10.07 -11.46 5.93
CA GLN A 33 10.11 -12.25 4.69
C GLN A 33 8.70 -12.53 4.16
N ALA A 34 7.69 -12.53 5.03
CA ALA A 34 6.30 -12.69 4.66
C ALA A 34 5.78 -11.64 3.67
N LEU A 35 6.44 -10.47 3.58
CA LEU A 35 6.13 -9.45 2.58
C LEU A 35 6.48 -9.86 1.14
N GLU A 36 7.58 -10.58 0.98
CA GLU A 36 8.10 -11.00 -0.32
C GLU A 36 7.55 -12.38 -0.73
N ASP A 37 7.11 -13.18 0.24
CA ASP A 37 6.52 -14.50 0.00
C ASP A 37 5.05 -14.41 -0.46
N ASP A 38 4.33 -13.34 -0.11
CA ASP A 38 2.99 -13.08 -0.63
C ASP A 38 3.07 -12.46 -2.04
N PRO A 39 2.51 -13.10 -3.09
CA PRO A 39 2.70 -12.64 -4.46
C PRO A 39 2.14 -11.25 -4.75
N ALA A 40 1.00 -10.88 -4.14
CA ALA A 40 0.37 -9.60 -4.37
C ALA A 40 1.16 -8.47 -3.69
N LEU A 41 1.56 -8.68 -2.43
CA LEU A 41 2.44 -7.75 -1.73
C LEU A 41 3.78 -7.58 -2.46
N ALA A 42 4.44 -8.69 -2.81
CA ALA A 42 5.71 -8.65 -3.53
C ALA A 42 5.62 -7.86 -4.83
N ALA A 43 4.55 -8.06 -5.61
CA ALA A 43 4.30 -7.32 -6.84
C ALA A 43 4.11 -5.81 -6.59
N MET A 44 3.30 -5.43 -5.60
CA MET A 44 3.11 -4.01 -5.25
C MET A 44 4.39 -3.35 -4.71
N LEU A 45 5.15 -4.05 -3.87
CA LEU A 45 6.44 -3.57 -3.36
C LEU A 45 7.44 -3.37 -4.50
N ALA A 46 7.49 -4.28 -5.48
CA ALA A 46 8.32 -4.13 -6.67
C ALA A 46 7.90 -2.91 -7.51
N ILE A 47 6.60 -2.65 -7.64
CA ILE A 47 6.09 -1.45 -8.32
C ILE A 47 6.57 -0.19 -7.60
N VAL A 48 6.36 -0.06 -6.28
CA VAL A 48 6.77 1.13 -5.54
C VAL A 48 8.29 1.33 -5.55
N ARG A 49 9.07 0.24 -5.55
CA ARG A 49 10.54 0.29 -5.62
C ARG A 49 11.08 0.56 -7.05
N GLY A 50 10.22 0.53 -8.07
CA GLY A 50 10.60 0.73 -9.47
C GLY A 50 10.91 2.17 -9.85
N ASP A 51 11.15 2.41 -11.14
CA ASP A 51 11.33 3.76 -11.70
C ASP A 51 9.99 4.46 -11.90
N ASN A 52 9.48 5.08 -10.84
CA ASN A 52 8.29 5.91 -10.83
C ASN A 52 8.32 6.91 -9.66
N PRO A 53 7.37 7.85 -9.60
CA PRO A 53 7.38 8.89 -8.57
C PRO A 53 6.95 8.46 -7.15
N LEU A 54 6.53 7.21 -6.95
CA LEU A 54 6.01 6.75 -5.67
C LEU A 54 7.14 6.72 -4.62
N GLY A 55 7.04 7.57 -3.60
CA GLY A 55 8.02 7.64 -2.52
C GLY A 55 9.38 8.21 -2.94
N ASP A 56 9.44 9.02 -4.01
CA ASP A 56 10.69 9.64 -4.48
C ASP A 56 10.94 11.01 -3.81
N PHE A 57 11.88 11.03 -2.87
CA PHE A 57 12.36 12.23 -2.20
C PHE A 57 13.81 12.59 -2.58
N GLY A 58 14.24 12.20 -3.79
CA GLY A 58 15.57 12.48 -4.33
C GLY A 58 16.61 11.49 -3.82
N LEU A 59 17.11 11.68 -2.59
CA LEU A 59 18.13 10.79 -2.00
C LEU A 59 17.60 9.40 -1.67
N TYR A 60 16.29 9.30 -1.43
CA TYR A 60 15.59 8.06 -1.15
C TYR A 60 14.46 7.90 -2.17
N ARG A 61 14.31 6.68 -2.69
CA ARG A 61 13.25 6.27 -3.62
C ARG A 61 12.47 5.10 -3.05
N GLY A 62 11.21 4.95 -3.45
CA GLY A 62 10.34 3.89 -2.96
C GLY A 62 10.10 3.97 -1.44
N VAL A 63 10.15 5.18 -0.87
CA VAL A 63 9.88 5.38 0.57
C VAL A 63 8.40 5.11 0.85
N MET A 64 8.14 4.10 1.67
CA MET A 64 6.79 3.71 2.07
C MET A 64 6.76 3.22 3.52
N GLU A 65 5.61 3.34 4.15
CA GLU A 65 5.27 2.73 5.43
C GLU A 65 4.38 1.50 5.20
N LEU A 66 4.52 0.49 6.05
CA LEU A 66 3.70 -0.70 6.03
C LEU A 66 3.20 -1.03 7.44
N ALA A 67 1.90 -1.25 7.57
CA ALA A 67 1.25 -1.63 8.82
C ALA A 67 0.39 -2.89 8.62
N PRO A 68 0.71 -4.03 9.27
CA PRO A 68 -0.16 -5.20 9.31
C PRO A 68 -1.32 -4.98 10.30
N GLY A 69 -2.52 -5.49 9.98
CA GLY A 69 -3.67 -5.40 10.87
C GLY A 69 -4.93 -6.09 10.34
N TRP A 70 -6.08 -5.59 10.79
CA TRP A 70 -7.40 -6.04 10.34
C TRP A 70 -8.18 -4.89 9.73
N GLU A 71 -8.88 -5.18 8.65
CA GLU A 71 -9.90 -4.30 8.07
C GLU A 71 -11.28 -4.83 8.47
N LEU A 72 -12.16 -3.93 8.92
CA LEU A 72 -13.52 -4.26 9.35
C LEU A 72 -14.50 -3.54 8.41
N PHE A 73 -15.43 -4.29 7.84
CA PHE A 73 -16.34 -3.77 6.81
C PHE A 73 -17.63 -4.57 6.74
N THR A 74 -18.64 -3.99 6.08
CA THR A 74 -19.92 -4.63 5.77
C THR A 74 -20.14 -4.50 4.27
N PRO A 75 -19.93 -5.55 3.47
CA PRO A 75 -20.15 -5.48 2.02
C PRO A 75 -21.60 -5.16 1.70
N THR A 76 -21.84 -4.31 0.71
CA THR A 76 -23.19 -4.13 0.15
C THR A 76 -23.53 -5.25 -0.83
N ALA A 77 -24.82 -5.42 -1.17
CA ALA A 77 -25.26 -6.44 -2.12
C ALA A 77 -24.61 -6.35 -3.53
N THR A 78 -24.12 -5.16 -3.91
CA THR A 78 -23.43 -4.94 -5.19
C THR A 78 -21.92 -5.17 -5.11
N ALA A 79 -21.36 -5.35 -3.91
CA ALA A 79 -19.94 -5.58 -3.72
C ALA A 79 -19.52 -6.94 -4.30
N ARG A 80 -18.26 -7.04 -4.70
CA ARG A 80 -17.60 -8.29 -5.12
C ARG A 80 -16.29 -8.44 -4.36
N PRO A 81 -16.32 -8.54 -3.02
CA PRO A 81 -15.11 -8.58 -2.24
C PRO A 81 -14.46 -9.96 -2.31
N THR A 82 -13.15 -9.99 -2.08
CA THR A 82 -12.38 -11.23 -1.93
C THR A 82 -12.77 -11.97 -0.63
N ALA A 83 -13.33 -11.28 0.36
CA ALA A 83 -13.81 -11.84 1.63
C ALA A 83 -15.11 -11.17 2.11
N GLY A 84 -15.92 -11.90 2.88
CA GLY A 84 -17.18 -11.41 3.46
C GLY A 84 -18.41 -11.70 2.60
N ALA A 85 -19.59 -11.57 3.21
CA ALA A 85 -20.90 -11.73 2.58
C ALA A 85 -21.68 -10.41 2.59
N ALA A 86 -22.61 -10.26 1.65
CA ALA A 86 -23.45 -9.06 1.56
C ALA A 86 -24.25 -8.86 2.85
N ASP A 87 -24.25 -7.61 3.33
CA ASP A 87 -24.98 -7.14 4.52
C ASP A 87 -24.57 -7.83 5.85
N GLU A 88 -23.43 -8.54 5.85
CA GLU A 88 -22.84 -9.16 7.04
C GLU A 88 -21.55 -8.46 7.45
N ASN A 89 -21.33 -8.28 8.76
CA ASN A 89 -20.08 -7.74 9.28
C ASN A 89 -18.95 -8.73 9.02
N ALA A 90 -17.90 -8.25 8.35
CA ALA A 90 -16.73 -9.01 7.98
C ALA A 90 -15.46 -8.39 8.58
N VAL A 91 -14.45 -9.24 8.76
CA VAL A 91 -13.10 -8.87 9.16
C VAL A 91 -12.14 -9.57 8.23
N SER A 92 -11.17 -8.86 7.66
CA SER A 92 -10.08 -9.43 6.87
C SER A 92 -8.72 -9.10 7.48
N SER A 93 -7.80 -10.06 7.42
CA SER A 93 -6.38 -9.77 7.58
C SER A 93 -5.91 -8.87 6.45
N THR A 94 -5.23 -7.79 6.77
CA THR A 94 -4.88 -6.73 5.82
C THR A 94 -3.49 -6.18 6.09
N VAL A 95 -2.79 -5.80 5.03
CA VAL A 95 -1.57 -5.00 5.09
C VAL A 95 -1.85 -3.63 4.47
N ILE A 96 -1.56 -2.57 5.22
CA ILE A 96 -1.77 -1.20 4.82
C ILE A 96 -0.44 -0.63 4.33
N LEU A 97 -0.34 -0.32 3.05
CA LEU A 97 0.82 0.36 2.46
C LEU A 97 0.50 1.85 2.34
N THR A 98 1.38 2.70 2.86
CA THR A 98 1.29 4.16 2.70
C THR A 98 2.53 4.67 1.98
N VAL A 99 2.35 5.25 0.79
CA VAL A 99 3.42 5.85 0.00
C VAL A 99 3.15 7.32 -0.26
N HIS A 100 4.19 8.14 -0.19
CA HIS A 100 4.05 9.59 -0.42
C HIS A 100 4.36 9.94 -1.87
N LEU A 101 3.48 10.74 -2.47
CA LEU A 101 3.56 11.26 -3.83
C LEU A 101 4.06 12.71 -3.77
N PRO A 102 5.25 13.03 -4.29
CA PRO A 102 5.69 14.42 -4.39
C PRO A 102 4.71 15.26 -5.23
N HIS A 103 4.41 16.48 -4.80
CA HIS A 103 3.45 17.36 -5.48
C HIS A 103 3.84 17.67 -6.93
N ASP A 104 5.14 17.77 -7.20
CA ASP A 104 5.77 18.12 -8.48
C ASP A 104 5.98 16.92 -9.42
N ALA A 105 5.57 15.71 -9.00
CA ALA A 105 5.62 14.53 -9.86
C ALA A 105 4.63 14.65 -11.04
N PRO A 106 5.02 14.24 -12.26
CA PRO A 106 4.11 14.23 -13.41
C PRO A 106 2.89 13.33 -13.16
N GLN A 107 1.69 13.87 -13.40
CA GLN A 107 0.42 13.19 -13.10
C GLN A 107 0.25 11.89 -13.91
N ASP A 108 0.65 11.89 -15.18
CA ASP A 108 0.63 10.71 -16.05
C ASP A 108 1.50 9.56 -15.50
N ARG A 109 2.66 9.88 -14.92
CA ARG A 109 3.50 8.88 -14.24
C ARG A 109 2.90 8.38 -12.94
N ILE A 110 2.23 9.25 -12.18
CA ILE A 110 1.48 8.85 -10.97
C ILE A 110 0.36 7.89 -11.36
N ASP A 111 -0.45 8.24 -12.37
CA ASP A 111 -1.59 7.44 -12.82
C ASP A 111 -1.14 6.08 -13.36
N ALA A 112 -0.04 6.04 -14.11
CA ALA A 112 0.55 4.80 -14.58
C ALA A 112 0.98 3.88 -13.42
N ALA A 113 1.60 4.45 -12.38
CA ALA A 113 2.05 3.69 -11.21
C ALA A 113 0.88 3.20 -10.35
N ILE A 114 -0.13 4.04 -10.09
CA ILE A 114 -1.37 3.63 -9.41
C ILE A 114 -2.09 2.55 -10.21
N GLY A 115 -2.19 2.71 -11.54
CA GLY A 115 -2.77 1.69 -12.41
C GLY A 115 -2.02 0.36 -12.35
N ALA A 116 -0.70 0.37 -12.18
CA ALA A 116 0.09 -0.85 -11.97
C ALA A 116 -0.23 -1.50 -10.62
N ILE A 117 -0.34 -0.71 -9.54
CA ILE A 117 -0.75 -1.21 -8.22
C ILE A 117 -2.13 -1.85 -8.30
N LEU A 118 -3.10 -1.19 -8.92
CA LEU A 118 -4.47 -1.70 -9.06
C LEU A 118 -4.54 -3.02 -9.82
N ARG A 119 -3.63 -3.27 -10.78
CA ARG A 119 -3.53 -4.55 -11.49
C ARG A 119 -2.87 -5.66 -10.68
N ALA A 120 -1.98 -5.30 -9.73
CA ALA A 120 -1.34 -6.23 -8.82
C ALA A 120 -2.20 -6.51 -7.57
N HIS A 121 -3.16 -5.64 -7.28
CA HIS A 121 -4.06 -5.75 -6.13
C HIS A 121 -5.08 -6.89 -6.33
N PRO A 122 -5.31 -7.74 -5.29
CA PRO A 122 -6.28 -8.82 -5.33
C PRO A 122 -7.74 -8.34 -5.24
#